data_AF-A0A534QFA3-F1
#
_entry.id   AF-A0A534QFA3-F1
#
_cell.length_a   1.000
_cell.length_b   1.000
_cell.length_c   1.000
_cell.angle_alpha   90.00
_cell.angle_beta   90.00
_cell.angle_gamma   90.00
#
_symmetry.space_group_name_H-M   'P 1'
#
loop_
_entity.id
_entity.type
_entity.pdbx_description
1 polymer ?
#
loop_
_entity_poly.entity_id
_entity_poly.type
_entity_poly.pdbx_seq_one_letter_code
_entity_poly.pdbx_strand_id
1 'polypeptide(L)'
;KRRPPYRAKNGFFDSPEELLRVRGVTPALYYGHDGMPGLRDVFSVYSRSPNIHLRYAPAAVLQALLGVDADTAADLVAQRDTDDTGFKQQVLAQLADPHLIDLANQADEEPRTVLLEGRADTQVQRNQSSVAAVVDLTAESAEGARVIRWLDRAPWTGAFTPGSAAAQG
;
A
#
# COMPACT_ATOMS: atom_id res chain seq x y z
N LYS A 1 4.22 25.62 20.57
CA LYS A 1 5.40 24.90 21.11
C LYS A 1 6.29 24.47 19.94
N ARG A 2 7.59 24.80 19.93
CA ARG A 2 8.52 24.32 18.88
C ARG A 2 8.77 22.83 19.11
N ARG A 3 8.73 22.02 18.05
CA ARG A 3 9.11 20.60 18.14
C ARG A 3 10.61 20.53 18.48
N PRO A 4 11.05 19.65 19.39
CA PRO A 4 12.47 19.50 19.69
C PRO A 4 13.23 19.12 18.41
N PRO A 5 14.45 19.64 18.21
CA PRO A 5 15.26 19.28 17.06
C PRO A 5 15.56 17.77 17.09
N TYR A 6 15.60 17.17 15.91
CA TYR A 6 16.00 15.77 15.70
C TYR A 6 17.02 15.73 14.57
N ARG A 7 17.91 14.74 14.61
CA ARG A 7 18.90 14.51 13.55
C ARG A 7 18.24 13.78 12.39
N ALA A 8 18.63 14.11 11.16
CA ALA A 8 18.26 13.32 9.99
C ALA A 8 18.88 11.93 10.07
N LYS A 9 18.10 10.90 9.70
CA LYS A 9 18.54 9.51 9.69
C LYS A 9 19.63 9.23 8.65
N ASN A 10 19.59 9.92 7.52
CA ASN A 10 20.50 9.75 6.38
C ASN A 10 20.59 8.29 5.90
N GLY A 11 19.46 7.61 5.88
CA GLY A 11 19.31 6.24 5.40
C GLY A 11 17.86 5.99 4.97
N PHE A 12 17.55 4.75 4.57
CA PHE A 12 16.19 4.37 4.20
C PHE A 12 15.23 4.50 5.38
N PHE A 13 13.95 4.74 5.07
CA PHE A 13 12.86 4.64 6.04
C PHE A 13 12.66 3.18 6.46
N ASP A 14 12.40 2.95 7.76
CA ASP A 14 11.99 1.64 8.29
C ASP A 14 10.46 1.55 8.38
N SER A 15 9.81 2.71 8.33
CA SER A 15 8.40 2.88 8.64
C SER A 15 7.85 4.05 7.80
N PRO A 16 6.68 3.92 7.16
CA PRO A 16 6.06 5.03 6.45
C PRO A 16 5.81 6.25 7.36
N GLU A 17 5.57 6.01 8.65
CA GLU A 17 5.33 7.08 9.64
C GLU A 17 6.54 8.00 9.83
N GLU A 18 7.75 7.56 9.46
CA GLU A 18 8.93 8.43 9.45
C GLU A 18 8.76 9.62 8.49
N LEU A 19 7.87 9.57 7.50
CA LEU A 19 7.53 10.71 6.65
C LEU A 19 7.01 11.91 7.47
N LEU A 20 6.35 11.70 8.61
CA LEU A 20 5.93 12.78 9.53
C LEU A 20 7.11 13.51 10.19
N ARG A 21 8.32 12.94 10.09
CA ARG A 21 9.59 13.55 10.52
C ARG A 21 10.27 14.29 9.37
N VAL A 22 9.74 14.27 8.15
CA VAL A 22 10.28 15.10 7.06
C VAL A 22 9.73 16.52 7.21
N ARG A 23 10.61 17.51 7.03
CA ARG A 23 10.21 18.93 7.11
C ARG A 23 9.18 19.23 6.01
N GLY A 24 8.04 19.79 6.40
CA GLY A 24 6.95 20.15 5.48
C GLY A 24 5.84 19.10 5.39
N VAL A 25 6.08 17.85 5.81
CA VAL A 25 5.02 16.84 5.87
C VAL A 25 4.11 17.12 7.07
N THR A 26 2.84 17.37 6.79
CA THR A 26 1.80 17.59 7.80
C THR A 26 1.00 16.31 8.01
N PRO A 27 0.29 16.15 9.14
CA PRO A 27 -0.66 15.06 9.31
C PRO A 27 -1.71 15.00 8.20
N ALA A 28 -2.18 16.14 7.70
CA ALA A 28 -3.15 16.18 6.60
C ALA A 28 -2.55 15.63 5.29
N LEU A 29 -1.28 15.91 4.98
CA LEU A 29 -0.61 15.29 3.84
C LEU A 29 -0.38 13.79 4.05
N TYR A 30 0.04 13.39 5.26
CA TYR A 30 0.37 11.99 5.54
C TYR A 30 -0.87 11.08 5.56
N TYR A 31 -1.94 11.50 6.24
CA TYR A 31 -3.18 10.73 6.40
C TYR A 31 -4.20 10.98 5.29
N GLY A 32 -4.03 12.02 4.47
CA GLY A 32 -5.02 12.49 3.51
C GLY A 32 -6.07 13.41 4.15
N HIS A 33 -6.83 14.11 3.31
CA HIS A 33 -7.98 14.93 3.69
C HIS A 33 -8.90 15.15 2.49
N ASP A 34 -10.18 15.45 2.72
CA ASP A 34 -11.13 15.88 1.68
C ASP A 34 -11.16 14.99 0.40
N GLY A 35 -11.12 13.67 0.59
CA GLY A 35 -11.12 12.70 -0.52
C GLY A 35 -9.76 12.54 -1.22
N MET A 36 -8.76 13.36 -0.89
CA MET A 36 -7.40 13.21 -1.37
C MET A 36 -6.68 12.10 -0.58
N PRO A 37 -6.06 11.13 -1.27
CA PRO A 37 -5.30 10.08 -0.60
C PRO A 37 -4.10 10.65 0.17
N GLY A 38 -3.77 10.03 1.30
CA GLY A 38 -2.59 10.41 2.07
C GLY A 38 -1.31 9.81 1.48
N LEU A 39 -0.16 10.40 1.83
CA LEU A 39 1.15 9.83 1.45
C LEU A 39 1.29 8.37 1.89
N ARG A 40 0.69 7.99 3.02
CA ARG A 40 0.70 6.61 3.51
C ARG A 40 -0.01 5.60 2.60
N ASP A 41 -0.93 6.08 1.76
CA ASP A 41 -1.76 5.26 0.88
C ASP A 41 -1.12 5.11 -0.52
N VAL A 42 -0.05 5.87 -0.79
CA VAL A 42 0.65 5.91 -2.09
C VAL A 42 2.07 5.36 -1.99
N PHE A 43 2.76 5.56 -0.87
CA PHE A 43 4.16 5.15 -0.71
C PHE A 43 4.33 3.89 0.14
N SER A 44 5.29 3.05 -0.26
CA SER A 44 5.84 1.98 0.58
C SER A 44 7.33 2.21 0.82
N VAL A 45 7.87 1.63 1.89
CA VAL A 45 9.31 1.78 2.28
C VAL A 45 10.03 0.44 2.40
N TYR A 46 9.35 -0.65 2.05
CA TYR A 46 9.80 -2.01 2.35
C TYR A 46 10.61 -2.65 1.22
N SER A 47 10.57 -2.07 0.02
CA SER A 47 11.45 -2.47 -1.09
C SER A 47 12.75 -1.67 -1.07
N ARG A 48 13.87 -2.33 -1.42
CA ARG A 48 15.18 -1.68 -1.63
C ARG A 48 15.41 -1.25 -3.07
N SER A 49 14.59 -1.75 -4.00
CA SER A 49 14.62 -1.38 -5.41
C SER A 49 13.38 -0.54 -5.73
N PRO A 50 13.53 0.65 -6.32
CA PRO A 50 12.39 1.48 -6.66
C PRO A 50 11.64 0.85 -7.84
N ASN A 51 10.35 0.54 -7.65
CA ASN A 51 9.49 0.00 -8.68
C ASN A 51 8.03 0.32 -8.39
N ILE A 52 7.16 0.17 -9.40
CA ILE A 52 5.72 0.38 -9.28
C ILE A 52 4.99 -0.78 -9.96
N HIS A 53 4.33 -1.64 -9.18
CA HIS A 53 3.51 -2.71 -9.74
C HIS A 53 2.12 -2.17 -10.13
N LEU A 54 1.93 -1.80 -11.40
CA LEU A 54 0.66 -1.27 -11.90
C LEU A 54 -0.52 -2.23 -11.68
N ARG A 55 -0.30 -3.53 -11.83
CA ARG A 55 -1.29 -4.58 -11.58
C ARG A 55 -1.86 -4.56 -10.16
N TYR A 56 -1.05 -4.16 -9.17
CA TYR A 56 -1.42 -4.18 -7.76
C TYR A 56 -1.57 -2.76 -7.17
N ALA A 57 -1.37 -1.73 -7.99
CA ALA A 57 -1.48 -0.34 -7.55
C ALA A 57 -2.92 -0.05 -7.08
N PRO A 58 -3.12 0.50 -5.87
CA PRO A 58 -4.43 0.93 -5.43
C PRO A 58 -4.88 2.17 -6.21
N ALA A 59 -6.18 2.48 -6.19
CA ALA A 59 -6.74 3.66 -6.86
C ALA A 59 -6.03 4.97 -6.45
N ALA A 60 -5.62 5.09 -5.19
CA ALA A 60 -4.83 6.23 -4.69
C ALA A 60 -3.51 6.44 -5.46
N VAL A 61 -2.81 5.36 -5.80
CA VAL A 61 -1.58 5.42 -6.60
C VAL A 61 -1.88 5.84 -8.03
N LEU A 62 -2.96 5.33 -8.63
CA LEU A 62 -3.37 5.73 -9.98
C LEU A 62 -3.79 7.20 -10.06
N GLN A 63 -4.52 7.72 -9.06
CA GLN A 63 -4.81 9.16 -8.94
C GLN A 63 -3.51 9.97 -8.90
N ALA A 64 -2.54 9.56 -8.09
CA ALA A 64 -1.28 10.27 -7.95
C ALA A 64 -0.41 10.21 -9.22
N LEU A 65 -0.40 9.08 -9.93
CA LEU A 65 0.40 8.88 -11.14
C LEU A 65 -0.19 9.62 -12.35
N LEU A 66 -1.51 9.66 -12.47
CA LEU A 66 -2.20 10.16 -13.67
C LEU A 66 -2.84 11.53 -13.47
N GLY A 67 -2.95 12.02 -12.22
CA GLY A 67 -3.63 13.27 -11.91
C GLY A 67 -5.14 13.24 -12.15
N VAL A 68 -5.75 12.05 -12.05
CA VAL A 68 -7.19 11.82 -12.25
C VAL A 68 -7.95 11.85 -10.92
N ASP A 69 -9.28 12.00 -10.99
CA ASP A 69 -10.15 11.95 -9.82
C ASP A 69 -10.39 10.51 -9.31
N ALA A 70 -11.06 10.41 -8.16
CA ALA A 70 -11.30 9.15 -7.47
C ALA A 70 -12.19 8.18 -8.27
N ASP A 71 -13.20 8.70 -8.97
CA ASP A 71 -14.14 7.89 -9.76
C ASP A 71 -13.42 7.31 -10.98
N THR A 72 -12.66 8.13 -11.71
CA THR A 72 -11.82 7.68 -12.84
C THR A 72 -10.80 6.64 -12.39
N ALA A 73 -10.17 6.82 -11.23
CA ALA A 73 -9.22 5.84 -10.71
C ALA A 73 -9.89 4.52 -10.29
N ALA A 74 -11.13 4.56 -9.79
CA ALA A 74 -11.91 3.36 -9.48
C ALA A 74 -12.29 2.60 -10.77
N ASP A 75 -12.68 3.32 -11.83
CA ASP A 75 -12.96 2.72 -13.13
C ASP A 75 -11.73 2.05 -13.74
N LEU A 76 -10.55 2.68 -13.61
CA LEU A 76 -9.27 2.11 -14.03
C LEU A 76 -8.94 0.80 -13.28
N VAL A 77 -9.22 0.75 -11.99
CA VAL A 77 -9.08 -0.48 -11.19
C VAL A 77 -10.03 -1.58 -11.68
N ALA A 78 -11.30 -1.23 -11.94
CA ALA A 78 -12.26 -2.21 -12.47
C ALA A 78 -11.88 -2.72 -13.87
N GLN A 79 -11.34 -1.84 -14.73
CA GLN A 79 -10.83 -2.22 -16.05
C GLN A 79 -9.65 -3.19 -15.94
N ARG A 80 -8.69 -2.90 -15.04
CA ARG A 80 -7.52 -3.75 -14.78
C ARG A 80 -7.91 -5.18 -14.42
N ASP A 81 -8.94 -5.35 -13.60
CA ASP A 81 -9.41 -6.67 -13.16
C ASP A 81 -10.02 -7.50 -14.32
N THR A 82 -10.33 -6.84 -15.45
CA THR A 82 -10.85 -7.48 -16.68
C THR A 82 -9.77 -7.71 -17.74
N ASP A 83 -8.90 -6.72 -17.97
CA ASP A 83 -7.80 -6.78 -18.94
C ASP A 83 -6.55 -6.08 -18.42
N ASP A 84 -5.65 -6.86 -17.82
CA ASP A 84 -4.40 -6.35 -17.25
C ASP A 84 -3.41 -5.85 -18.32
N THR A 85 -3.36 -6.50 -19.49
CA THR A 85 -2.38 -6.12 -20.53
C THR A 85 -2.77 -4.82 -21.21
N GLY A 86 -4.04 -4.68 -21.60
CA GLY A 86 -4.57 -3.44 -22.16
C GLY A 86 -4.51 -2.30 -21.15
N PHE A 87 -4.84 -2.58 -19.88
CA PHE A 87 -4.71 -1.62 -18.78
C PHE A 87 -3.28 -1.08 -18.65
N LYS A 88 -2.27 -1.97 -18.59
CA LYS A 88 -0.87 -1.55 -18.46
C LYS A 88 -0.45 -0.63 -19.62
N GLN A 89 -0.77 -1.01 -20.86
CA GLN A 89 -0.45 -0.19 -22.04
C GLN A 89 -1.12 1.19 -21.98
N GLN A 90 -2.39 1.23 -21.59
CA GLN A 90 -3.14 2.49 -21.43
C GLN A 90 -2.51 3.40 -20.37
N VAL A 91 -2.19 2.86 -19.19
CA VAL A 91 -1.57 3.65 -18.11
C VAL A 91 -0.20 4.18 -18.53
N LEU A 92 0.66 3.34 -19.12
CA LEU A 92 1.98 3.75 -19.59
C LEU A 92 1.91 4.86 -20.66
N ALA A 93 0.93 4.81 -21.55
CA ALA A 93 0.74 5.84 -22.59
C ALA A 93 0.28 7.19 -22.02
N GLN A 94 -0.33 7.21 -20.83
CA GLN A 94 -0.80 8.43 -20.16
C GLN A 94 0.25 9.04 -19.21
N LEU A 95 1.29 8.29 -18.83
CA LEU A 95 2.37 8.80 -18.01
C LEU A 95 3.21 9.82 -18.80
N ALA A 96 3.28 11.05 -18.28
CA ALA A 96 4.09 12.11 -18.89
C ALA A 96 5.58 12.01 -18.53
N ASP A 97 5.91 11.40 -17.38
CA ASP A 97 7.28 11.34 -16.86
C ASP A 97 7.99 10.03 -17.29
N PRO A 98 9.07 10.11 -18.08
CA PRO A 98 9.86 8.94 -18.47
C PRO A 98 10.40 8.13 -17.29
N HIS A 99 10.71 8.77 -16.16
CA HIS A 99 11.20 8.06 -14.99
C HIS A 99 10.11 7.17 -14.37
N LEU A 100 8.86 7.64 -14.33
CA LEU A 100 7.73 6.83 -13.85
C LEU A 100 7.46 5.65 -14.77
N ILE A 101 7.64 5.83 -16.09
CA ILE A 101 7.56 4.75 -17.07
C ILE A 101 8.64 3.69 -16.78
N ASP A 102 9.88 4.10 -16.53
CA ASP A 102 10.97 3.19 -16.19
C ASP A 102 10.68 2.40 -14.90
N LEU A 103 10.17 3.06 -13.85
CA LEU A 103 9.80 2.41 -12.59
C LEU A 103 8.67 1.39 -12.76
N ALA A 104 7.70 1.68 -13.62
CA ALA A 104 6.58 0.77 -13.93
C ALA A 104 7.02 -0.43 -14.77
N ASN A 105 8.00 -0.25 -15.66
CA ASN A 105 8.55 -1.34 -16.48
C ASN A 105 9.51 -2.26 -15.69
N GLN A 106 10.12 -1.77 -14.60
CA GLN A 106 10.95 -2.60 -13.72
C GLN A 106 10.16 -3.63 -12.89
N ALA A 107 8.83 -3.58 -12.93
CA ALA A 107 7.94 -4.34 -12.05
C ALA A 107 7.31 -5.59 -12.70
N ASP A 108 7.94 -6.17 -13.72
CA ASP A 108 7.39 -7.30 -14.49
C ASP A 108 7.35 -8.64 -13.73
N GLU A 109 8.05 -8.75 -12.60
CA GLU A 109 7.93 -9.90 -11.70
C GLU A 109 6.75 -9.76 -10.73
N GLU A 110 6.27 -10.88 -10.17
CA GLU A 110 5.29 -10.85 -9.08
C GLU A 110 5.85 -10.09 -7.85
N PRO A 111 5.01 -9.32 -7.13
CA PRO A 111 5.45 -8.58 -5.97
C PRO A 111 5.90 -9.55 -4.88
N ARG A 112 7.15 -9.33 -4.49
CA ARG A 112 7.88 -10.13 -3.51
C ARG A 112 7.59 -9.71 -2.08
N THR A 113 7.31 -8.43 -1.88
CA THR A 113 6.93 -7.87 -0.58
C THR A 113 5.43 -7.68 -0.53
N VAL A 114 4.78 -8.34 0.43
CA VAL A 114 3.32 -8.31 0.58
C VAL A 114 2.91 -7.88 1.98
N LEU A 115 1.71 -7.32 2.11
CA LEU A 115 1.04 -7.12 3.39
C LEU A 115 0.08 -8.29 3.62
N LEU A 116 0.31 -9.07 4.67
CA LEU A 116 -0.61 -10.09 5.13
C LEU A 116 -1.43 -9.54 6.28
N GLU A 117 -2.76 -9.60 6.16
CA GLU A 117 -3.67 -9.12 7.20
C GLU A 117 -4.43 -10.31 7.80
N GLY A 118 -4.39 -10.41 9.13
CA GLY A 118 -5.10 -11.41 9.91
C GLY A 118 -6.20 -10.76 10.75
N ARG A 119 -7.39 -11.34 10.72
CA ARG A 119 -8.55 -10.83 11.48
C ARG A 119 -9.11 -11.90 12.41
N ALA A 120 -9.32 -11.51 13.66
CA ALA A 120 -10.16 -12.25 14.58
C ALA A 120 -11.58 -11.68 14.50
N ASP A 121 -12.47 -12.41 13.84
CA ASP A 121 -13.90 -12.12 13.88
C ASP A 121 -14.53 -12.87 15.05
N THR A 122 -15.01 -12.12 16.03
CA THR A 122 -15.70 -12.67 17.19
C THR A 122 -17.04 -11.96 17.31
N GLN A 123 -18.05 -12.66 17.85
CA GLN A 123 -19.40 -12.10 18.00
C GLN A 123 -19.47 -10.87 18.92
N VAL A 124 -18.39 -10.56 19.65
CA VAL A 124 -18.33 -9.42 20.58
C VAL A 124 -17.32 -8.40 20.06
N GLN A 125 -17.79 -7.16 19.84
CA GLN A 125 -16.96 -6.09 19.26
C GLN A 125 -15.64 -5.84 20.00
N ARG A 126 -15.62 -5.91 21.34
CA ARG A 126 -14.40 -5.76 22.16
C ARG A 126 -13.31 -6.81 21.91
N ASN A 127 -13.67 -7.93 21.30
CA ASN A 127 -12.79 -9.05 21.00
C ASN A 127 -12.40 -9.09 19.51
N GLN A 128 -12.91 -8.15 18.70
CA GLN A 128 -12.44 -7.97 17.32
C GLN A 128 -11.02 -7.40 17.36
N SER A 129 -10.12 -8.01 16.60
CA SER A 129 -8.74 -7.55 16.45
C SER A 129 -8.24 -7.76 15.02
N SER A 130 -7.38 -6.86 14.57
CA SER A 130 -6.69 -6.94 13.30
C SER A 130 -5.18 -6.87 13.54
N VAL A 131 -4.47 -7.88 13.07
CA VAL A 131 -3.01 -7.88 13.01
C VAL A 131 -2.59 -7.85 11.55
N ALA A 132 -1.41 -7.31 11.26
CA ALA A 132 -0.83 -7.42 9.94
C ALA A 132 0.67 -7.64 10.02
N ALA A 133 1.21 -8.21 8.96
CA ALA A 133 2.64 -8.39 8.78
C ALA A 133 3.04 -7.97 7.38
N VAL A 134 4.10 -7.17 7.27
CA VAL A 134 4.79 -6.98 5.99
C VAL A 134 5.77 -8.13 5.86
N VAL A 135 5.65 -8.89 4.78
CA VAL A 135 6.39 -10.14 4.57
C VAL A 135 7.13 -10.09 3.24
N ASP A 136 8.38 -10.51 3.28
CA ASP A 136 9.17 -10.81 2.10
C ASP A 136 9.03 -12.29 1.74
N LEU A 137 8.52 -12.56 0.54
CA LEU A 137 8.31 -13.89 0.01
C LEU A 137 9.53 -14.42 -0.77
N THR A 138 10.62 -13.64 -0.89
CA THR A 138 11.81 -13.99 -1.71
C THR A 138 12.73 -15.05 -1.12
N ALA A 139 12.31 -15.75 -0.08
CA ALA A 139 13.14 -16.80 0.47
C ALA A 139 13.11 -18.04 -0.44
N GLU A 140 13.92 -18.00 -1.50
CA GLU A 140 14.59 -19.19 -2.04
C GLU A 140 15.59 -19.78 -1.02
N SER A 141 15.77 -19.14 0.15
CA SER A 141 16.49 -19.70 1.28
C SER A 141 15.67 -20.79 1.98
N ALA A 142 16.35 -21.76 2.60
CA ALA A 142 15.72 -22.84 3.37
C ALA A 142 14.81 -22.39 4.53
N GLU A 143 14.75 -21.10 4.86
CA GLU A 143 13.96 -20.53 5.98
C GLU A 143 12.52 -20.11 5.60
N GLY A 144 12.17 -20.02 4.31
CA GLY A 144 10.83 -19.57 3.90
C GLY A 144 10.53 -18.09 4.17
N ALA A 145 9.26 -17.69 4.07
CA ALA A 145 8.83 -16.29 4.09
C ALA A 145 9.35 -15.52 5.33
N ARG A 146 9.88 -14.30 5.11
CA ARG A 146 10.49 -13.48 6.16
C ARG A 146 9.58 -12.32 6.58
N VAL A 147 9.24 -12.24 7.85
CA VAL A 147 8.51 -11.09 8.40
C VAL A 147 9.44 -9.87 8.51
N ILE A 148 9.13 -8.79 7.78
CA ILE A 148 9.84 -7.51 7.84
C ILE A 148 9.32 -6.65 8.99
N ARG A 149 7.99 -6.59 9.15
CA ARG A 149 7.33 -5.77 10.18
C ARG A 149 6.06 -6.43 10.67
N TRP A 150 5.83 -6.36 11.97
CA TRP A 150 4.58 -6.76 12.63
C TRP A 150 3.77 -5.53 13.04
N LEU A 151 2.45 -5.61 12.91
CA LEU A 151 1.48 -4.58 13.25
C LEU A 151 0.43 -5.22 14.16
N ASP A 152 0.45 -4.89 15.46
CA ASP A 152 -0.55 -5.39 16.43
C ASP A 152 -1.95 -4.80 16.21
N ARG A 153 -2.03 -3.70 15.46
CA ARG A 153 -3.26 -2.99 15.11
C ARG A 153 -3.18 -2.53 13.67
N ALA A 154 -3.59 -3.39 12.75
CA ALA A 154 -3.63 -3.04 11.34
C ALA A 154 -4.75 -2.01 11.05
N PRO A 155 -4.49 -0.94 10.29
CA PRO A 155 -5.53 -0.01 9.87
C PRO A 155 -6.63 -0.74 9.07
N TRP A 156 -7.89 -0.42 9.38
CA TRP A 156 -9.07 -1.11 8.83
C TRP A 156 -9.74 -0.25 7.74
N THR A 157 -10.05 -0.84 6.58
CA THR A 157 -10.82 -0.19 5.50
C THR A 157 -11.90 -1.08 4.86
N GLY A 158 -11.97 -2.38 5.17
CA GLY A 158 -12.90 -3.33 4.55
C GLY A 158 -14.17 -3.64 5.37
N ALA A 159 -15.30 -3.90 4.72
CA ALA A 159 -16.54 -4.28 5.41
C ALA A 159 -16.43 -5.61 6.18
N PHE A 160 -17.24 -5.78 7.23
CA PHE A 160 -17.43 -7.08 7.88
C PHE A 160 -18.17 -8.00 6.90
N THR A 161 -17.48 -8.94 6.27
CA THR A 161 -18.16 -10.12 5.70
C THR A 161 -18.57 -10.99 6.90
N PRO A 162 -19.87 -11.22 7.15
CA PRO A 162 -20.28 -12.13 8.21
C PRO A 162 -19.62 -13.49 7.93
N GLY A 163 -18.90 -14.04 8.91
CA GLY A 163 -18.35 -15.38 8.78
C GLY A 163 -19.46 -16.36 8.40
N SER A 164 -19.17 -17.29 7.48
CA SER A 164 -20.12 -18.35 7.13
C SER A 164 -20.60 -18.98 8.42
N ALA A 165 -21.93 -19.04 8.62
CA ALA A 165 -22.51 -19.68 9.79
C ALA A 165 -21.80 -21.01 10.00
N ALA A 166 -21.12 -21.14 11.15
CA ALA A 166 -20.51 -22.40 11.54
C ALA A 166 -21.58 -23.49 11.34
N ALA A 167 -21.24 -24.53 10.59
CA ALA A 167 -22.09 -25.69 10.43
C ALA A 167 -22.52 -26.12 11.83
N GLN A 168 -23.81 -25.96 12.12
CA GLN A 168 -24.40 -26.38 13.38
C GLN A 168 -24.36 -27.91 13.36
N GLY A 169 -23.46 -28.48 14.16
CA GLY A 169 -23.49 -29.89 14.55
C GLY A 169 -24.50 -30.12 15.66
#